data_AF-A0AAU8GVQ1-F1
#
_entry.id   AF-A0AAU8GVQ1-F1
#
_cell.length_a   1.000
_cell.length_b   1.000
_cell.length_c   1.000
_cell.angle_alpha   90.00
_cell.angle_beta   90.00
_cell.angle_gamma   90.00
#
_symmetry.space_group_name_H-M   'P 1'
#
loop_
_entity.id
_entity.type
_entity.pdbx_description
1 polymer ?
#
loop_
_entity_poly.entity_id
_entity_poly.type
_entity_poly.pdbx_seq_one_letter_code
_entity_poly.pdbx_strand_id
1 'polypeptide(L)' 'MEYRQKYFDFIEKLSFDRDDFFKKYLQTLKIKLKTLGARKIYTKGGYYWELKPDYKFGEIIEL' A
#
# COMPACT_ATOMS: atom_id res chain seq x y z
N MET A 1 8.94 -22.55 3.06
CA MET A 1 9.77 -22.00 4.14
C MET A 1 10.36 -20.61 3.79
N GLU A 2 10.65 -20.31 2.52
CA GLU A 2 11.31 -19.07 2.07
C GLU A 2 10.53 -17.75 2.31
N TYR A 3 9.21 -17.75 2.19
CA TYR A 3 8.37 -16.55 2.38
C TYR A 3 8.38 -16.01 3.82
N ARG A 4 8.57 -16.90 4.81
CA ARG A 4 8.56 -16.52 6.23
C ARG A 4 9.81 -15.72 6.60
N GLN A 5 10.94 -16.03 5.97
CA GLN A 5 12.21 -15.33 6.19
C GLN A 5 12.16 -13.91 5.58
N LYS A 6 11.69 -13.78 4.33
CA LYS A 6 11.52 -12.47 3.68
C LYS A 6 10.59 -11.54 4.46
N TYR A 7 9.56 -12.11 5.12
CA TYR A 7 8.67 -11.34 5.98
C TYR A 7 9.39 -10.82 7.22
N PHE A 8 10.19 -11.66 7.89
CA PHE A 8 10.97 -11.24 9.05
C PHE A 8 12.02 -10.18 8.72
N ASP A 9 12.76 -10.35 7.62
CA ASP A 9 13.76 -9.37 7.16
C ASP A 9 13.12 -8.01 6.84
N PHE A 10 11.87 -8.01 6.34
CA PHE A 10 11.11 -6.80 6.09
C PHE A 10 10.68 -6.12 7.39
N ILE A 11 10.19 -6.88 8.37
CA ILE A 11 9.81 -6.36 9.70
C ILE A 11 11.03 -5.81 10.45
N GLU A 12 12.18 -6.46 10.37
CA GLU A 12 13.41 -5.99 11.00
C GLU A 12 13.88 -4.65 10.41
N LYS A 13 13.81 -4.50 9.08
CA LYS A 13 14.09 -3.23 8.40
C LYS A 13 13.09 -2.13 8.75
N LEU A 14 11.82 -2.46 8.95
CA LEU A 14 10.81 -1.52 9.43
C LEU A 14 11.12 -0.98 10.83
N SER A 15 11.74 -1.78 11.69
CA SER A 15 12.14 -1.37 13.03
C SER A 15 13.30 -0.35 13.05
N PHE A 16 13.96 -0.15 11.91
CA PHE A 16 15.05 0.80 11.70
C PHE A 16 14.58 2.14 11.08
N ASP A 17 13.29 2.49 11.23
CA ASP A 17 12.70 3.74 10.72
C ASP A 17 13.27 4.99 11.44
N ARG A 18 14.51 5.33 11.11
CA ARG A 18 15.15 6.58 11.53
C ARG A 18 14.41 7.74 10.86
N ASP A 19 14.09 8.76 11.66
CA ASP A 19 13.47 10.02 11.25
C ASP A 19 12.03 9.94 10.70
N ASP A 20 11.25 8.92 11.13
CA ASP A 20 9.86 8.71 10.68
C ASP A 20 9.74 8.61 9.14
N PHE A 21 10.78 8.15 8.44
CA PHE A 21 10.80 8.04 6.98
C PHE A 21 9.64 7.18 6.46
N PHE A 22 9.46 5.99 7.02
CA PHE A 22 8.43 5.05 6.58
C PHE A 22 7.03 5.59 6.90
N LYS A 23 6.86 6.20 8.08
CA LYS A 23 5.62 6.90 8.44
C LYS A 23 5.29 8.02 7.46
N LYS A 24 6.25 8.88 7.10
CA LYS A 24 6.07 9.96 6.11
C LYS A 24 5.72 9.40 4.74
N TYR A 25 6.43 8.36 4.29
CA TYR A 25 6.15 7.67 3.04
C TYR A 25 4.71 7.12 3.00
N LEU A 26 4.27 6.42 4.05
CA LEU A 26 2.90 5.91 4.15
C LEU A 26 1.85 7.02 4.19
N GLN A 27 2.15 8.16 4.83
CA GLN A 27 1.26 9.32 4.82
C GLN A 27 1.11 9.90 3.41
N THR A 28 2.21 10.09 2.68
CA THR A 28 2.18 10.55 1.29
C THR A 28 1.42 9.58 0.39
N LEU A 29 1.69 8.28 0.51
CA LEU A 29 1.00 7.24 -0.24
C LEU A 29 -0.51 7.25 0.05
N LYS A 30 -0.90 7.37 1.33
CA LYS A 30 -2.31 7.47 1.72
C LYS A 30 -3.00 8.67 1.08
N ILE A 31 -2.32 9.83 1.04
CA ILE A 31 -2.86 11.04 0.39
C ILE A 31 -3.06 10.80 -1.11
N LYS A 32 -2.04 10.28 -1.81
CA LYS A 32 -2.12 9.99 -3.25
C LYS A 32 -3.24 9.01 -3.59
N LEU A 33 -3.35 7.90 -2.85
CA LEU A 33 -4.43 6.92 -3.02
C LEU A 33 -5.80 7.54 -2.79
N LYS A 34 -5.95 8.39 -1.76
CA LYS A 34 -7.20 9.11 -1.52
C LYS A 34 -7.57 10.03 -2.69
N THR A 35 -6.59 10.73 -3.26
CA THR A 35 -6.78 11.59 -4.45
C THR A 35 -7.19 10.78 -5.68
N LEU A 36 -6.68 9.55 -5.84
CA LEU A 36 -7.07 8.62 -6.91
C LEU A 36 -8.45 7.97 -6.68
N GLY A 37 -9.13 8.29 -5.59
CA GLY A 37 -10.45 7.72 -5.27
C GLY A 37 -10.39 6.30 -4.69
N ALA A 38 -9.25 5.91 -4.11
CA ALA A 38 -9.08 4.58 -3.53
C ALA A 38 -10.17 4.31 -2.48
N ARG A 39 -10.83 3.15 -2.60
CA ARG A 39 -11.93 2.75 -1.73
C ARG A 39 -11.88 1.27 -1.37
N LYS A 40 -12.38 0.97 -0.19
CA LYS A 40 -12.51 -0.41 0.30
C LYS A 40 -13.85 -0.97 -0.17
N ILE A 41 -13.83 -2.05 -0.92
CA ILE A 41 -15.02 -2.74 -1.42
C ILE A 41 -15.22 -4.01 -0.60
N TYR A 42 -16.36 -4.12 0.06
CA TYR A 42 -16.75 -5.33 0.79
C TYR A 42 -17.39 -6.33 -0.15
N THR A 43 -17.05 -7.59 0.02
CA THR A 43 -17.63 -8.72 -0.72
C THR A 43 -18.18 -9.74 0.27
N LYS A 44 -18.94 -10.73 -0.22
CA LYS A 44 -19.52 -11.77 0.64
C LYS A 44 -18.48 -12.56 1.45
N GLY A 45 -17.21 -12.57 1.04
CA GLY A 45 -16.12 -13.31 1.69
C GLY A 45 -15.00 -12.45 2.27
N GLY A 46 -15.13 -11.12 2.32
CA GLY A 46 -14.08 -10.24 2.83
C GLY A 46 -14.13 -8.84 2.22
N TYR A 47 -12.96 -8.33 1.83
CA TYR A 47 -12.85 -7.03 1.19
C TYR A 47 -11.60 -6.96 0.32
N TYR A 48 -11.60 -6.03 -0.62
CA TYR A 48 -10.41 -5.61 -1.34
C TYR A 48 -10.37 -4.09 -1.41
N TRP A 49 -9.19 -3.55 -1.72
CA TRP A 49 -9.03 -2.13 -2.00
C TRP A 49 -9.04 -1.93 -3.51
N GLU A 50 -9.98 -1.15 -3.99
CA GLU A 50 -9.95 -0.60 -5.34
C GLU A 50 -9.15 0.71 -5.29
N LEU A 51 -7.98 0.75 -5.91
CA LEU A 51 -7.02 1.86 -5.75
C LEU A 51 -7.34 3.07 -6.63
N LYS A 52 -7.90 2.83 -7.82
CA LYS A 52 -8.31 3.86 -8.78
C LYS A 52 -9.54 3.38 -9.55
N PRO A 53 -10.77 3.81 -9.19
CA PRO A 53 -12.01 3.32 -9.78
C PRO A 53 -12.15 3.60 -11.28
N ASP A 54 -11.48 4.64 -11.78
CA ASP A 54 -11.47 5.07 -13.18
C ASP A 54 -10.21 4.61 -13.95
N TYR A 55 -9.50 3.61 -13.44
CA TYR A 55 -8.30 3.08 -14.07
C TYR A 55 -8.57 2.63 -15.52
N LYS A 56 -7.68 3.01 -16.44
CA LYS A 56 -7.72 2.56 -17.84
C LYS A 56 -6.56 1.61 -18.12
N PHE A 57 -6.84 0.56 -18.89
CA PHE A 57 -5.80 -0.38 -19.29
C PHE A 57 -4.65 0.33 -20.02
N GLY A 58 -3.41 0.08 -19.57
CA GLY A 58 -2.21 0.74 -20.09
C GLY A 58 -1.85 2.06 -19.39
N GLU A 59 -2.64 2.51 -18.42
CA GLU A 59 -2.32 3.69 -17.62
C GLU A 59 -1.18 3.39 -16.63
N ILE A 60 -0.15 4.23 -16.63
CA ILE A 60 0.92 4.19 -15.64
C ILE A 60 0.48 5.01 -14.43
N ILE A 61 0.40 4.36 -13.27
CA ILE A 61 0.05 5.02 -12.01
C ILE A 61 1.33 5.34 -11.26
N GLU A 62 1.61 6.63 -11.04
CA GLU A 62 2.70 7.09 -10.19
C GLU A 62 2.19 7.32 -8.75
N LEU A 63 2.80 6.63 -7.79
CA LEU A 63 2.47 6.66 -6.36
C LEU A 63 3.59 7.26 -5.51
#